data_AF-A0A5U4RQ96-F1
#
_entry.id   AF-A0A5U4RQ96-F1
#
_cell.length_a   1.000
_cell.length_b   1.000
_cell.length_c   1.000
_cell.angle_alpha   90.00
_cell.angle_beta   90.00
_cell.angle_gamma   90.00
#
_symmetry.space_group_name_H-M   'P 1'
#
loop_
_entity.id
_entity.type
_entity.pdbx_description
1 polymer ?
#
loop_
_entity_poly.entity_id
_entity_poly.type
_entity_poly.pdbx_seq_one_letter_code
_entity_poly.pdbx_strand_id
1 'polypeptide(L)'
;MNNRVHQGHLARKRFGQNFLNDRFVIDSIVSAINPQKGQAMVEIGPGLAALTEPVGERLDKLTVIELDRDLAARLQTHPFLGPKLTIYQQDAMTMNFGELSAQLGQPLRVFGNLPYNISTPLMFHLFSYTDAIADMHFMLQKEVVNRLVAGPNSKAYGRLSVMAQYYCQVIPVLEVPPSAFTPPPKVD
;
A
#
# COMPACT_ATOMS: atom_id res chain seq x y z
N MET A 1 -19.93 8.85 -20.54
CA MET A 1 -19.80 7.54 -19.86
C MET A 1 -19.26 7.80 -18.45
N ASN A 2 -19.84 7.16 -17.43
CA ASN A 2 -19.56 7.50 -16.03
C ASN A 2 -18.16 6.98 -15.63
N ASN A 3 -17.16 7.86 -15.63
CA ASN A 3 -15.72 7.56 -15.47
C ASN A 3 -15.31 7.00 -14.08
N ARG A 4 -16.27 6.45 -13.31
CA ARG A 4 -16.11 5.98 -11.93
C ARG A 4 -16.25 4.46 -11.78
N VAL A 5 -16.71 3.76 -12.82
CA VAL A 5 -16.78 2.30 -12.82
C VAL A 5 -15.49 1.76 -13.42
N HIS A 6 -14.73 0.98 -12.64
CA HIS A 6 -13.54 0.30 -13.11
C HIS A 6 -13.65 -1.18 -12.78
N GLN A 7 -13.51 -2.04 -13.80
CA GLN A 7 -13.68 -3.50 -13.69
C GLN A 7 -14.95 -3.93 -12.92
N GLY A 8 -16.09 -3.27 -13.20
CA GLY A 8 -17.37 -3.58 -12.55
C GLY A 8 -17.55 -3.02 -11.14
N HIS A 9 -16.53 -2.38 -10.54
CA HIS A 9 -16.64 -1.73 -9.23
C HIS A 9 -16.81 -0.22 -9.37
N LEU A 10 -17.73 0.35 -8.60
CA LEU A 10 -17.94 1.80 -8.55
C LEU A 10 -17.03 2.41 -7.47
N ALA A 11 -16.06 3.21 -7.89
CA ALA A 11 -15.13 3.89 -6.99
C ALA A 11 -15.86 4.72 -5.92
N ARG A 12 -15.61 4.41 -4.64
CA ARG A 12 -16.22 5.08 -3.50
C ARG A 12 -15.37 6.27 -3.08
N LYS A 13 -15.87 7.49 -3.34
CA LYS A 13 -15.19 8.75 -2.99
C LYS A 13 -14.74 8.82 -1.52
N ARG A 14 -15.55 8.31 -0.59
CA ARG A 14 -15.24 8.32 0.86
C ARG A 14 -13.98 7.51 1.22
N PHE A 15 -13.57 6.59 0.35
CA PHE A 15 -12.40 5.73 0.53
C PHE A 15 -11.21 6.15 -0.34
N GLY A 16 -11.31 7.27 -1.08
CA GLY A 16 -10.19 7.79 -1.87
C GLY A 16 -9.72 6.85 -2.99
N GLN A 17 -10.57 5.93 -3.46
CA GLN A 17 -10.21 4.88 -4.42
C GLN A 17 -9.81 5.45 -5.80
N ASN A 18 -8.53 5.31 -6.13
CA ASN A 18 -7.98 5.44 -7.49
C ASN A 18 -7.26 4.13 -7.82
N PHE A 19 -7.67 3.44 -8.88
CA PHE A 19 -7.16 2.11 -9.18
C PHE A 19 -6.01 2.19 -10.17
N LEU A 20 -4.84 1.69 -9.76
CA LEU A 20 -3.67 1.56 -10.63
C LEU A 20 -3.98 0.58 -11.77
N ASN A 21 -3.67 0.94 -13.01
CA ASN A 21 -4.01 0.15 -14.19
C ASN A 21 -2.91 0.08 -15.26
N ASP A 22 -1.80 0.80 -15.08
CA ASP A 22 -0.68 0.80 -16.01
C ASP A 22 0.28 -0.34 -15.69
N ARG A 23 0.44 -1.27 -16.64
CA ARG A 23 1.27 -2.48 -16.46
C ARG A 23 2.75 -2.16 -16.26
N PHE A 24 3.30 -1.18 -16.97
CA PHE A 24 4.72 -0.83 -16.84
C PHE A 24 5.03 -0.24 -15.46
N VAL A 25 4.11 0.59 -14.95
CA VAL A 25 4.19 1.13 -13.59
C VAL A 25 4.09 0.00 -12.57
N ILE A 26 3.09 -0.89 -12.71
CA ILE A 26 2.89 -2.04 -11.83
C ILE A 26 4.16 -2.91 -11.79
N ASP A 27 4.71 -3.28 -12.94
CA ASP A 27 5.91 -4.12 -13.03
C ASP A 27 7.12 -3.44 -12.36
N SER A 28 7.27 -2.13 -12.52
CA SER A 28 8.33 -1.34 -11.88
C SER A 28 8.18 -1.32 -10.36
N ILE A 29 6.96 -1.15 -9.85
CA ILE A 29 6.67 -1.19 -8.41
C ILE A 29 6.97 -2.59 -7.85
N VAL A 30 6.50 -3.65 -8.52
CA VAL A 30 6.73 -5.04 -8.08
C VAL A 30 8.21 -5.38 -8.10
N SER A 31 8.96 -4.87 -9.08
CA SER A 31 10.41 -5.02 -9.13
C SER A 31 11.11 -4.32 -7.97
N ALA A 32 10.64 -3.13 -7.56
CA ALA A 32 11.16 -2.42 -6.40
C ALA A 32 10.87 -3.16 -5.09
N ILE A 33 9.64 -3.66 -4.92
CA ILE A 33 9.24 -4.48 -3.76
C ILE A 33 10.07 -5.76 -3.72
N ASN A 34 10.37 -6.36 -4.87
CA ASN A 34 11.13 -7.59 -5.01
C ASN A 34 10.66 -8.72 -4.06
N PRO A 35 9.38 -9.14 -4.12
CA PRO A 35 8.83 -10.11 -3.18
C PRO A 35 9.48 -11.49 -3.36
N GLN A 36 9.86 -12.12 -2.25
CA GLN A 36 10.48 -13.45 -2.22
C GLN A 36 9.60 -14.45 -1.47
N LYS A 37 9.65 -15.72 -1.88
CA LYS A 37 8.96 -16.79 -1.17
C LYS A 37 9.39 -16.88 0.29
N GLY A 38 8.45 -17.23 1.16
CA GLY A 38 8.66 -17.33 2.61
C GLY A 38 8.61 -16.02 3.38
N GLN A 39 8.61 -14.85 2.72
CA GLN A 39 8.51 -13.55 3.39
C GLN A 39 7.09 -13.26 3.88
N ALA A 40 6.98 -12.59 5.04
CA ALA A 40 5.71 -12.09 5.58
C ALA A 40 5.28 -10.79 4.89
N MET A 41 4.69 -10.92 3.70
CA MET A 41 4.22 -9.79 2.91
C MET A 41 2.82 -9.35 3.35
N VAL A 42 2.62 -8.04 3.53
CA VAL A 42 1.34 -7.44 3.93
C VAL A 42 0.99 -6.30 2.99
N GLU A 43 -0.13 -6.43 2.29
CA GLU A 43 -0.69 -5.36 1.47
C GLU A 43 -1.77 -4.58 2.23
N ILE A 44 -1.68 -3.26 2.23
CA ILE A 44 -2.73 -2.36 2.72
C ILE A 44 -3.50 -1.78 1.55
N GLY A 45 -4.81 -2.00 1.52
CA GLY A 45 -5.69 -1.49 0.47
C GLY A 45 -5.45 -2.16 -0.89
N PRO A 46 -5.59 -3.50 -1.00
CA PRO A 46 -5.41 -4.24 -2.26
C PRO A 46 -6.34 -3.78 -3.39
N GLY A 47 -7.50 -3.20 -3.05
CA GLY A 47 -8.38 -2.62 -4.04
C GLY A 47 -8.90 -3.67 -5.04
N LEU A 48 -8.64 -3.42 -6.33
CA LEU A 48 -8.95 -4.34 -7.43
C LEU A 48 -7.81 -5.31 -7.76
N ALA A 49 -6.91 -5.56 -6.81
CA ALA A 49 -5.80 -6.51 -6.91
C ALA A 49 -4.67 -6.11 -7.87
N ALA A 50 -4.54 -4.83 -8.21
CA ALA A 50 -3.55 -4.35 -9.19
C ALA A 50 -2.09 -4.66 -8.81
N LEU A 51 -1.75 -4.59 -7.51
CA LEU A 51 -0.45 -5.03 -6.98
C LEU A 51 -0.54 -6.44 -6.37
N THR A 52 -1.68 -6.78 -5.77
CA THR A 52 -1.93 -8.10 -5.17
C THR A 52 -1.71 -9.25 -6.15
N GLU A 53 -2.15 -9.14 -7.40
CA GLU A 53 -1.97 -10.16 -8.45
C GLU A 53 -0.49 -10.45 -8.72
N PRO A 54 0.31 -9.50 -9.24
CA PRO A 54 1.69 -9.77 -9.61
C PRO A 54 2.60 -10.05 -8.40
N VAL A 55 2.27 -9.54 -7.20
CA VAL A 55 2.98 -9.92 -5.97
C VAL A 55 2.60 -11.34 -5.54
N GLY A 56 1.31 -11.68 -5.53
CA GLY A 56 0.79 -12.98 -5.14
C GLY A 56 1.18 -14.13 -6.09
N GLU A 57 1.53 -13.83 -7.33
CA GLU A 57 2.13 -14.80 -8.27
C GLU A 57 3.52 -15.29 -7.80
N ARG A 58 4.28 -14.44 -7.12
CA ARG A 58 5.65 -14.72 -6.66
C ARG A 58 5.71 -15.35 -5.27
N LEU A 59 4.56 -15.42 -4.58
CA LEU A 59 4.45 -15.84 -3.19
C LEU A 59 3.54 -17.06 -3.02
N ASP A 60 3.78 -17.79 -1.92
CA ASP A 60 2.92 -18.90 -1.51
C ASP A 60 1.74 -18.42 -0.64
N LYS A 61 1.95 -17.37 0.15
CA LYS A 61 0.95 -16.71 0.99
C LYS A 61 1.13 -15.20 0.95
N LEU A 62 0.02 -14.46 1.03
CA LEU A 62 0.01 -13.00 1.12
C LEU A 62 -1.08 -12.55 2.10
N THR A 63 -0.75 -11.65 3.01
CA THR A 63 -1.74 -11.02 3.89
C THR A 63 -2.21 -9.72 3.27
N VAL A 64 -3.52 -9.46 3.28
CA VAL A 64 -4.10 -8.21 2.80
C VAL A 64 -5.03 -7.61 3.83
N ILE A 65 -5.03 -6.28 3.95
CA ILE A 65 -5.92 -5.52 4.85
C ILE A 65 -6.81 -4.63 3.98
N GLU A 66 -8.11 -4.92 3.97
CA GLU A 66 -9.09 -4.23 3.12
C GLU A 66 -10.31 -3.79 3.92
N LEU A 67 -10.58 -2.48 3.91
CA LEU A 67 -11.71 -1.90 4.64
C LEU A 67 -13.04 -2.08 3.88
N ASP A 68 -12.98 -2.08 2.54
CA ASP A 68 -14.16 -2.23 1.69
C ASP A 68 -14.58 -3.69 1.57
N ARG A 69 -15.67 -4.05 2.25
CA ARG A 69 -16.19 -5.43 2.31
C ARG A 69 -16.44 -6.05 0.93
N ASP A 70 -16.88 -5.24 -0.04
CA ASP A 70 -17.18 -5.75 -1.39
C ASP A 70 -15.89 -6.14 -2.13
N LEU A 71 -14.81 -5.37 -1.92
CA LEU A 71 -13.50 -5.68 -2.48
C LEU A 71 -12.84 -6.86 -1.75
N ALA A 72 -12.98 -6.93 -0.42
CA ALA A 72 -12.52 -8.09 0.35
C ALA A 72 -13.20 -9.39 -0.10
N ALA A 73 -14.53 -9.38 -0.31
CA ALA A 73 -15.27 -10.53 -0.82
C ALA A 73 -14.85 -10.91 -2.25
N ARG A 74 -14.55 -9.92 -3.09
CA ARG A 74 -14.01 -10.16 -4.44
C ARG A 74 -12.63 -10.83 -4.39
N LEU A 75 -11.74 -10.41 -3.50
CA LEU A 75 -10.43 -11.04 -3.30
C LEU A 75 -10.55 -12.48 -2.79
N GLN A 76 -11.49 -12.73 -1.87
CA GLN A 76 -11.74 -14.06 -1.31
C GLN A 76 -12.19 -15.06 -2.38
N THR A 77 -12.99 -14.60 -3.35
CA THR A 77 -13.53 -15.43 -4.44
C THR A 77 -12.63 -15.49 -5.67
N HIS A 78 -11.49 -14.79 -5.66
CA HIS A 78 -10.55 -14.82 -6.77
C HIS A 78 -9.97 -16.24 -6.94
N PRO A 79 -10.05 -16.86 -8.13
CA PRO A 79 -9.74 -18.28 -8.32
C PRO A 79 -8.28 -18.66 -7.97
N PHE A 80 -7.34 -17.79 -8.33
CA PHE A 80 -5.91 -18.03 -8.12
C PHE A 80 -5.37 -17.45 -6.80
N LEU A 81 -5.71 -16.20 -6.49
CA LEU A 81 -5.27 -15.52 -5.27
C LEU A 81 -6.01 -15.98 -4.01
N GLY A 82 -7.33 -16.17 -4.06
CA GLY A 82 -8.15 -16.46 -2.88
C GLY A 82 -7.59 -17.54 -1.95
N PRO A 83 -7.13 -18.71 -2.48
CA PRO A 83 -6.50 -19.76 -1.66
C PRO A 83 -5.17 -19.35 -0.99
N LYS A 84 -4.47 -18.35 -1.52
CA LYS A 84 -3.19 -17.82 -0.99
C LYS A 84 -3.37 -16.66 -0.03
N LEU A 85 -4.52 -15.98 -0.06
CA LEU A 85 -4.74 -14.75 0.69
C LEU A 85 -5.19 -15.03 2.13
N THR A 86 -4.57 -14.33 3.08
CA THR A 86 -5.13 -14.09 4.40
C THR A 86 -5.73 -12.69 4.41
N ILE A 87 -7.06 -12.59 4.46
CA ILE A 87 -7.78 -11.32 4.30
C ILE A 87 -8.24 -10.81 5.66
N TYR A 88 -7.71 -9.65 6.07
CA TYR A 88 -8.21 -8.90 7.23
C TYR A 88 -9.16 -7.79 6.75
N GLN A 89 -10.46 -7.99 6.98
CA GLN A 89 -11.47 -7.02 6.59
C GLN A 89 -11.67 -5.94 7.67
N GLN A 90 -10.70 -5.04 7.84
CA GLN A 90 -10.70 -4.00 8.88
C GLN A 90 -9.95 -2.73 8.45
N ASP A 91 -9.99 -1.71 9.30
CA ASP A 91 -9.19 -0.50 9.13
C ASP A 91 -7.71 -0.81 9.43
N ALA A 92 -6.81 -0.44 8.53
CA ALA A 92 -5.37 -0.60 8.74
C ALA A 92 -4.86 0.22 9.92
N MET A 93 -5.53 1.32 10.28
CA MET A 93 -5.21 2.12 11.47
C MET A 93 -5.47 1.40 12.79
N THR A 94 -6.30 0.34 12.78
CA THR A 94 -6.60 -0.46 13.98
C THR A 94 -5.83 -1.78 14.02
N MET A 95 -5.06 -2.09 12.97
CA MET A 95 -4.29 -3.31 12.89
C MET A 95 -3.09 -3.27 13.85
N ASN A 96 -2.90 -4.35 14.62
CA ASN A 96 -1.69 -4.56 15.41
C ASN A 96 -0.65 -5.32 14.58
N PHE A 97 0.32 -4.58 14.03
CA PHE A 97 1.36 -5.17 13.18
C PHE A 97 2.39 -5.98 14.00
N GLY A 98 2.56 -5.68 15.29
CA GLY A 98 3.42 -6.45 16.19
C GLY A 98 2.88 -7.86 16.44
N GLU A 99 1.58 -7.97 16.75
CA GLU A 99 0.91 -9.27 16.89
C GLU A 99 0.93 -10.07 15.59
N LEU A 100 0.69 -9.41 14.45
CA LEU A 100 0.77 -10.07 13.14
C LEU A 100 2.18 -10.60 12.84
N SER A 101 3.23 -9.81 13.11
CA SER A 101 4.61 -10.24 12.95
C SER A 101 4.93 -11.43 13.86
N ALA A 102 4.52 -11.39 15.12
CA ALA A 102 4.70 -12.49 16.06
C ALA A 102 3.99 -13.77 15.60
N GLN A 103 2.75 -13.64 15.09
CA GLN A 103 1.98 -14.76 14.53
C GLN A 103 2.68 -15.39 13.31
N LEU A 104 3.28 -14.57 12.45
CA LEU A 104 4.02 -15.04 11.26
C LEU A 104 5.46 -15.47 11.56
N GLY A 105 5.94 -15.21 12.78
CA GLY A 105 7.27 -15.60 13.26
C GLY A 105 8.43 -14.85 12.59
N GLN A 106 8.18 -13.71 11.95
CA GLN A 106 9.19 -12.93 11.23
C GLN A 106 8.75 -11.46 11.03
N PRO A 107 9.69 -10.54 10.78
CA PRO A 107 9.36 -9.15 10.42
C PRO A 107 8.52 -9.06 9.15
N LEU A 108 7.59 -8.11 9.12
CA LEU A 108 6.69 -7.86 8.01
C LEU A 108 7.37 -7.01 6.93
N ARG A 109 6.99 -7.24 5.68
CA ARG A 109 7.26 -6.32 4.56
C ARG A 109 5.93 -5.74 4.10
N VAL A 110 5.74 -4.45 4.31
CA VAL A 110 4.42 -3.81 4.14
C VAL A 110 4.42 -3.01 2.86
N PHE A 111 3.37 -3.13 2.04
CA PHE A 111 3.25 -2.37 0.81
C PHE A 111 1.81 -1.96 0.53
N GLY A 112 1.62 -1.01 -0.39
CA GLY A 112 0.28 -0.63 -0.81
C GLY A 112 0.20 0.69 -1.56
N ASN A 113 -0.91 0.87 -2.27
CA ASN A 113 -1.31 2.16 -2.84
C ASN A 113 -2.22 2.88 -1.85
N LEU A 114 -1.64 3.70 -0.97
CA LEU A 114 -2.36 4.20 0.20
C LEU A 114 -3.34 5.32 -0.17
N PRO A 115 -4.57 5.30 0.37
CA PRO A 115 -5.49 6.42 0.21
C PRO A 115 -4.91 7.69 0.83
N TYR A 116 -4.98 8.78 0.09
CA TYR A 116 -4.32 10.03 0.44
C TYR A 116 -4.74 10.60 1.79
N ASN A 117 -6.02 10.44 2.14
CA ASN A 117 -6.60 10.94 3.37
C ASN A 117 -6.09 10.23 4.64
N ILE A 118 -5.55 9.01 4.53
CA ILE A 118 -5.02 8.26 5.67
C ILE A 118 -3.51 8.02 5.60
N SER A 119 -2.86 8.37 4.49
CA SER A 119 -1.44 8.09 4.27
C SER A 119 -0.53 8.55 5.41
N THR A 120 -0.57 9.83 5.78
CA THR A 120 0.27 10.38 6.87
C THR A 120 -0.02 9.74 8.24
N PRO A 121 -1.27 9.68 8.74
CA PRO A 121 -1.53 9.02 10.03
C PRO A 121 -1.19 7.52 10.01
N LEU A 122 -1.39 6.83 8.89
CA LEU A 122 -1.00 5.43 8.75
C LEU A 122 0.51 5.25 8.82
N MET A 123 1.30 6.15 8.24
CA MET A 123 2.75 6.12 8.40
C MET A 123 3.17 6.29 9.86
N PHE A 124 2.57 7.24 10.60
CA PHE A 124 2.82 7.37 12.04
C PHE A 124 2.46 6.12 12.83
N HIS A 125 1.37 5.45 12.45
CA HIS A 125 0.99 4.17 13.04
C HIS A 125 2.02 3.08 12.73
N LEU A 126 2.47 2.95 11.48
CA LEU A 126 3.49 1.97 11.12
C LEU A 126 4.85 2.22 11.79
N PHE A 127 5.20 3.50 12.02
CA PHE A 127 6.42 3.87 12.73
C PHE A 127 6.45 3.41 14.20
N SER A 128 5.30 3.11 14.83
CA SER A 128 5.30 2.52 16.16
C SER A 128 5.56 1.01 16.16
N TYR A 129 5.72 0.38 14.98
CA TYR A 129 5.97 -1.05 14.80
C TYR A 129 7.26 -1.34 14.03
N THR A 130 8.25 -0.45 14.07
CA THR A 130 9.52 -0.62 13.33
C THR A 130 10.28 -1.88 13.70
N ASP A 131 10.15 -2.37 14.94
CA ASP A 131 10.76 -3.65 15.37
C ASP A 131 10.09 -4.87 14.73
N ALA A 132 8.86 -4.71 14.24
CA ALA A 132 8.06 -5.75 13.61
C ALA A 132 8.04 -5.64 12.06
N ILE A 133 8.64 -4.59 11.49
CA ILE A 133 8.58 -4.29 10.05
C ILE A 133 10.00 -4.17 9.49
N ALA A 134 10.34 -5.00 8.51
CA ALA A 134 11.64 -4.95 7.83
C ALA A 134 11.72 -3.81 6.81
N ASP A 135 10.68 -3.63 5.98
CA ASP A 135 10.61 -2.54 5.01
C ASP A 135 9.16 -2.16 4.65
N MET A 136 9.05 -0.99 4.02
CA MET A 136 7.79 -0.37 3.63
C MET A 136 7.87 0.16 2.19
N HIS A 137 6.92 -0.22 1.34
CA HIS A 137 6.85 0.19 -0.06
C HIS A 137 5.49 0.81 -0.37
N PHE A 138 5.40 2.13 -0.32
CA PHE A 138 4.14 2.84 -0.50
C PHE A 138 4.15 3.76 -1.71
N MET A 139 3.05 3.72 -2.45
CA MET A 139 2.71 4.78 -3.38
C MET A 139 1.95 5.87 -2.62
N LEU A 140 2.43 7.10 -2.76
CA LEU A 140 1.99 8.28 -2.03
C LEU A 140 1.94 9.47 -2.98
N GLN A 141 1.18 10.50 -2.64
CA GLN A 141 1.20 11.76 -3.37
C GLN A 141 2.60 12.37 -3.34
N LYS A 142 2.97 13.03 -4.43
CA LYS A 142 4.29 13.66 -4.58
C LYS A 142 4.60 14.64 -3.45
N GLU A 143 3.62 15.40 -2.98
CA GLU A 143 3.80 16.32 -1.85
C GLU A 143 4.18 15.59 -0.55
N VAL A 144 3.55 14.44 -0.27
CA VAL A 144 3.85 13.65 0.93
C VAL A 144 5.25 13.06 0.82
N VAL A 145 5.63 12.51 -0.34
CA VAL A 145 7.01 12.03 -0.59
C VAL A 145 8.02 13.14 -0.37
N ASN A 146 7.79 14.33 -0.94
CA ASN A 146 8.67 15.49 -0.77
C ASN A 146 8.85 15.88 0.70
N ARG A 147 7.79 15.78 1.51
CA ARG A 147 7.88 16.02 2.96
C ARG A 147 8.67 14.93 3.68
N LEU A 148 8.52 13.65 3.30
CA LEU A 148 9.23 12.55 3.94
C LEU A 148 10.75 12.65 3.75
N VAL A 149 11.20 13.06 2.56
CA VAL A 149 12.63 13.16 2.23
C VAL A 149 13.22 14.56 2.43
N ALA A 150 12.40 15.53 2.85
CA ALA A 150 12.87 16.90 3.07
C ALA A 150 13.99 16.92 4.12
N GLY A 151 15.10 17.59 3.82
CA GLY A 151 16.15 17.89 4.80
C GLY A 151 15.90 19.20 5.55
N PRO A 152 16.67 19.48 6.61
CA PRO A 152 16.63 20.75 7.32
C PRO A 152 16.75 21.95 6.38
N ASN A 153 16.16 23.08 6.74
CA ASN A 153 16.11 24.32 5.95
C ASN A 153 15.30 24.24 4.64
N SER A 154 14.53 23.16 4.41
CA SER A 154 13.51 23.09 3.35
C SER A 154 12.14 23.55 3.84
N LYS A 155 11.34 24.19 2.97
CA LYS A 155 9.93 24.53 3.25
C LYS A 155 9.07 23.30 3.52
N ALA A 156 9.43 22.14 2.95
CA ALA A 156 8.72 20.89 3.15
C ALA A 156 9.17 20.14 4.41
N TYR A 157 10.22 20.62 5.10
CA TYR A 157 10.72 20.02 6.33
C TYR A 157 9.75 20.26 7.48
N GLY A 158 9.42 19.20 8.21
CA GLY A 158 8.58 19.32 9.38
C GLY A 158 8.47 18.01 10.16
N ARG A 159 7.40 17.88 10.95
CA ARG A 159 7.17 16.72 11.82
C ARG A 159 7.25 15.39 11.08
N LEU A 160 6.67 15.30 9.88
CA LEU A 160 6.69 14.06 9.09
C LEU A 160 8.12 13.70 8.65
N SER A 161 8.92 14.68 8.20
CA SER A 161 10.32 14.50 7.81
C SER A 161 11.15 13.95 8.96
N VAL A 162 11.07 14.63 10.13
CA VAL A 162 11.81 14.25 11.34
C VAL A 162 11.48 12.82 11.75
N MET A 163 10.19 12.50 11.83
CA MET A 163 9.74 11.22 12.35
C MET A 163 10.04 10.09 11.37
N ALA A 164 9.82 10.29 10.08
CA ALA A 164 10.15 9.29 9.07
C ALA A 164 11.66 9.00 9.02
N GLN A 165 12.50 10.04 9.03
CA GLN A 165 13.96 9.89 8.94
C GLN A 165 14.58 9.38 10.25
N TYR A 166 13.91 9.58 11.39
CA TYR A 166 14.31 9.00 12.67
C TYR A 166 14.15 7.48 12.67
N TYR A 167 13.03 6.98 12.12
CA TYR A 167 12.71 5.55 12.13
C TYR A 167 13.20 4.79 10.90
N CYS A 168 13.38 5.47 9.77
CA CYS A 168 13.56 4.82 8.47
C CYS A 168 14.54 5.59 7.59
N GLN A 169 15.24 4.86 6.72
CA GLN A 169 15.85 5.43 5.54
C GLN A 169 14.77 5.59 4.45
N VAL A 170 14.42 6.82 4.10
CA VAL A 170 13.40 7.10 3.08
C VAL A 170 14.04 7.28 1.71
N ILE A 171 13.59 6.52 0.72
CA ILE A 171 14.14 6.53 -0.64
C ILE A 171 12.99 6.70 -1.65
N PRO A 172 12.94 7.78 -2.44
CA PRO A 172 12.03 7.88 -3.58
C PRO A 172 12.48 6.91 -4.67
N VAL A 173 11.58 6.01 -5.09
CA VAL A 173 11.93 4.93 -6.04
C VAL A 173 11.40 5.19 -7.44
N LEU A 174 10.14 5.66 -7.54
CA LEU A 174 9.45 5.83 -8.81
C LEU A 174 8.51 7.04 -8.75
N GLU A 175 8.48 7.83 -9.82
CA GLU A 175 7.44 8.83 -10.05
C GLU A 175 6.35 8.24 -10.95
N VAL A 176 5.10 8.28 -10.49
CA VAL A 176 3.97 7.65 -11.18
C VAL A 176 3.01 8.72 -11.69
N PRO A 177 2.72 8.78 -13.00
CA PRO A 177 1.82 9.81 -13.53
C PRO A 177 0.35 9.53 -13.18
N PRO A 178 -0.49 10.55 -13.00
CA PRO A 178 -1.93 10.38 -12.78
C PRO A 178 -2.66 9.55 -13.85
N SER A 179 -2.13 9.51 -15.07
CA SER A 179 -2.66 8.70 -16.17
C SER A 179 -2.58 7.19 -15.93
N ALA A 180 -1.76 6.74 -14.97
CA ALA A 180 -1.66 5.33 -14.58
C ALA A 180 -2.83 4.83 -13.73
N PHE A 181 -3.83 5.69 -13.44
CA PHE A 181 -4.94 5.38 -12.55
C PHE A 181 -6.31 5.56 -13.22
N THR A 182 -7.30 4.83 -12.71
CA THR A 182 -8.71 5.05 -13.02
C THR A 182 -9.58 5.08 -11.75
N PRO A 183 -10.34 6.16 -11.49
CA PRO A 183 -10.18 7.48 -12.12
C PRO A 183 -8.79 8.06 -11.83
N PRO A 184 -8.28 9.00 -12.66
CA PRO A 184 -7.03 9.68 -12.36
C PRO A 184 -7.18 10.51 -11.08
N PRO A 185 -6.17 10.50 -10.18
CA PRO A 185 -6.16 11.38 -9.03
C PRO A 185 -6.11 12.85 -9.48
N LYS A 186 -6.63 13.75 -8.64
CA LYS A 186 -6.66 15.20 -8.92
C LYS A 186 -5.35 15.92 -8.63
N VAL A 187 -4.35 15.17 -8.21
CA VAL A 187 -3.13 15.59 -7.52
C VAL A 187 -2.05 14.60 -7.90
N ASP A 188 -0.83 15.09 -8.00
CA ASP A 188 0.36 14.31 -8.33
C ASP A 188 0.90 13.55 -7.11
#